data_AF-A0A8C4N6D2-F1
#
_entry.id   AF-A0A8C4N6D2-F1
#
_cell.length_a   1.000
_cell.length_b   1.000
_cell.length_c   1.000
_cell.angle_alpha   90.00
_cell.angle_beta   90.00
_cell.angle_gamma   90.00
#
_symmetry.space_group_name_H-M   'P 1'
#
loop_
_entity.id
_entity.type
_entity.pdbx_description
1 polymer ?
#
loop_
_entity_poly.entity_id
_entity_poly.type
_entity_poly.pdbx_seq_one_letter_code
_entity_poly.pdbx_strand_id
1 'polypeptide(L)'
;MQDLRVCEHPLSDILIVGDASHPLPREFHQLLQTISDLMMALPAGSALQQMALRCWSLKFRQSDHQFLHQSNVFHHINNILSKSDEGDGDDGPNNTVQPPGDPGQEHCATSIMRDLTSSVELKTSSRPAMMGSLTDGSTETFWESGDEDRNKSKSVTLSCAKGLVPRRVCVHVDNSRDIGVSVNHFFGKSPDSLSLYVFIEVELPVD
;
A
#
# COMPACT_ATOMS: atom_id res chain seq x y z
N MET A 1 15.35 10.08 9.18
CA MET A 1 14.09 9.69 9.84
C MET A 1 13.00 10.62 9.32
N GLN A 2 12.15 10.17 8.38
CA GLN A 2 11.01 11.00 7.92
C GLN A 2 10.03 11.15 9.07
N ASP A 3 9.55 12.38 9.32
CA ASP A 3 8.58 12.70 10.37
C ASP A 3 7.45 11.68 10.43
N LEU A 4 7.35 10.97 11.55
CA LEU A 4 6.25 10.06 11.86
C LEU A 4 5.02 10.93 12.15
N ARG A 5 4.36 11.42 11.10
CA ARG A 5 3.12 12.18 11.26
C ARG A 5 2.10 11.29 11.95
N VAL A 6 1.58 11.75 13.08
CA VAL A 6 0.47 11.09 13.76
C VAL A 6 -0.76 11.17 12.85
N CYS A 7 -1.28 10.01 12.45
CA CYS A 7 -2.46 9.88 11.62
C CYS A 7 -3.74 10.08 12.43
N GLU A 8 -4.81 10.55 11.79
CA GLU A 8 -6.14 10.64 12.40
C GLU A 8 -6.69 9.25 12.74
N HIS A 9 -7.57 9.16 13.73
CA HIS A 9 -8.23 7.89 14.06
C HIS A 9 -9.17 7.49 12.91
N PRO A 10 -9.12 6.26 12.37
CA PRO A 10 -9.93 5.86 11.20
C PRO A 10 -11.44 5.89 11.49
N LEU A 11 -11.82 5.83 12.76
CA LEU A 11 -13.21 5.96 13.21
C LEU A 11 -13.58 7.41 13.60
N SER A 12 -12.78 8.41 13.20
CA SER A 12 -12.99 9.82 13.54
C SER A 12 -14.33 10.36 13.05
N ASP A 13 -14.69 10.01 11.81
CA ASP A 13 -15.79 10.62 11.08
C ASP A 13 -17.07 9.77 11.03
N ILE A 14 -17.14 8.70 11.83
CA ILE A 14 -18.25 7.72 11.80
C ILE A 14 -19.55 8.22 12.47
N LEU A 15 -19.60 9.49 12.90
CA LEU A 15 -20.79 10.10 13.53
C LEU A 15 -22.07 10.09 12.67
N ILE A 16 -21.99 9.70 11.40
CA ILE A 16 -23.10 9.76 10.43
C ILE A 16 -23.90 8.45 10.33
N VAL A 17 -23.37 7.31 10.78
CA VAL A 17 -24.01 5.98 10.64
C VAL A 17 -24.24 5.42 12.04
N GLY A 18 -25.48 5.50 12.55
CA GLY A 18 -25.86 5.10 13.92
C GLY A 18 -25.54 3.65 14.33
N ASP A 19 -26.53 2.89 14.82
CA ASP A 19 -26.29 1.55 15.41
C ASP A 19 -25.71 0.49 14.44
N ALA A 20 -25.67 0.77 13.14
CA ALA A 20 -25.05 -0.11 12.13
C ALA A 20 -23.50 -0.07 12.13
N SER A 21 -22.87 0.88 12.81
CA SER A 21 -21.40 0.98 12.90
C SER A 21 -20.76 0.19 14.05
N HIS A 22 -21.56 -0.47 14.89
CA HIS A 22 -21.11 -1.12 16.12
C HIS A 22 -20.01 -2.19 15.99
N PRO A 23 -19.87 -2.99 14.92
CA PRO A 23 -18.75 -3.92 14.82
C PRO A 23 -17.43 -3.21 14.51
N LEU A 24 -17.44 -2.01 13.91
CA LEU A 24 -16.22 -1.38 13.38
C LEU A 24 -15.16 -1.07 14.45
N PRO A 25 -15.49 -0.51 15.63
CA PRO A 25 -14.50 -0.36 16.70
C PRO A 25 -13.86 -1.66 17.13
N ARG A 26 -14.66 -2.73 17.24
CA ARG A 26 -14.18 -4.06 17.63
C ARG A 26 -13.26 -4.65 16.57
N GLU A 27 -13.67 -4.64 15.30
CA GLU A 27 -12.86 -5.17 14.20
C GLU A 27 -11.55 -4.39 14.05
N PHE A 28 -11.60 -3.07 14.22
CA PHE A 28 -10.41 -2.22 14.22
C PHE A 28 -9.45 -2.59 15.36
N HIS A 29 -9.95 -2.77 16.59
CA HIS A 29 -9.14 -3.25 17.71
C HIS A 29 -8.60 -4.66 17.48
N GLN A 30 -9.37 -5.57 16.87
CA GLN A 30 -8.92 -6.94 16.56
C GLN A 30 -7.79 -6.94 15.52
N LEU A 31 -7.86 -6.07 14.51
CA LEU A 31 -6.77 -5.86 13.57
C LEU A 31 -5.50 -5.38 14.29
N LEU A 32 -5.62 -4.34 15.12
CA LEU A 32 -4.48 -3.82 15.88
C LEU A 32 -3.92 -4.87 16.85
N GLN A 33 -4.76 -5.67 17.50
CA GLN A 33 -4.33 -6.78 18.34
C GLN A 33 -3.48 -7.77 17.55
N THR A 34 -3.96 -8.18 16.38
CA THR A 34 -3.23 -9.10 15.49
C THR A 34 -1.87 -8.53 15.09
N ILE A 35 -1.81 -7.23 14.79
CA ILE A 35 -0.54 -6.53 14.51
C ILE A 35 0.38 -6.56 15.74
N SER A 36 -0.16 -6.34 16.95
CA SER A 36 0.61 -6.41 18.20
C SER A 36 1.21 -7.80 18.41
N ASP A 37 0.41 -8.85 18.25
CA ASP A 37 0.81 -10.24 18.47
C ASP A 37 1.91 -10.67 17.49
N LEU A 38 1.85 -10.18 16.25
CA LEU A 38 2.88 -10.42 15.24
C LEU A 38 4.15 -9.59 15.48
N MET A 39 4.05 -8.40 16.08
CA MET A 39 5.12 -7.39 16.13
C MET A 39 6.46 -7.93 16.66
N MET A 40 6.41 -8.81 17.66
CA MET A 40 7.60 -9.41 18.28
C MET A 40 8.13 -10.65 17.54
N ALA A 41 7.32 -11.27 16.67
CA ALA A 41 7.75 -12.36 15.81
C ALA A 41 8.47 -11.88 14.55
N LEU A 42 8.35 -10.59 14.22
CA LEU A 42 9.02 -9.99 13.07
C LEU A 42 10.53 -9.80 13.35
N PRO A 43 11.41 -9.97 12.33
CA PRO A 43 12.83 -9.72 12.49
C PRO A 43 13.09 -8.29 12.98
N ALA A 44 13.93 -8.14 14.00
CA ALA A 44 14.24 -6.86 14.62
C ALA A 44 14.79 -5.85 13.59
N GLY A 45 14.27 -4.63 13.60
CA GLY A 45 14.68 -3.56 12.68
C GLY A 45 14.18 -3.70 11.24
N SER A 46 13.50 -4.80 10.89
CA SER A 46 12.97 -5.02 9.54
C SER A 46 11.93 -3.97 9.15
N ALA A 47 11.81 -3.68 7.85
CA ALA A 47 10.81 -2.71 7.38
C ALA A 47 9.37 -3.18 7.68
N LEU A 48 9.11 -4.49 7.75
CA LEU A 48 7.82 -5.03 8.20
C LEU A 48 7.55 -4.72 9.68
N GLN A 49 8.56 -4.84 10.55
CA GLN A 49 8.42 -4.44 11.96
C GLN A 49 8.22 -2.92 12.10
N GLN A 50 8.92 -2.12 11.30
CA GLN A 50 8.71 -0.67 11.25
C GLN A 50 7.29 -0.31 10.76
N MET A 51 6.73 -1.05 9.79
CA MET A 51 5.35 -0.89 9.34
C MET A 51 4.35 -1.28 10.44
N ALA A 52 4.59 -2.39 11.14
CA ALA A 52 3.76 -2.80 12.28
C ALA A 52 3.73 -1.73 13.39
N LEU A 53 4.87 -1.10 13.69
CA LEU A 53 4.95 0.03 14.62
C LEU A 53 4.16 1.25 14.12
N ARG A 54 4.23 1.56 12.82
CA ARG A 54 3.49 2.69 12.21
C ARG A 54 1.98 2.57 12.35
N CYS A 55 1.42 1.36 12.40
CA CYS A 55 -0.02 1.16 12.64
C CYS A 55 -0.52 1.77 13.96
N TRP A 56 0.38 2.04 14.91
CA TRP A 56 0.07 2.65 16.20
C TRP A 56 0.31 4.15 16.25
N SER A 57 0.74 4.77 15.14
CA SER A 57 0.92 6.21 15.02
C SER A 57 -0.41 6.92 14.74
N LEU A 58 -1.39 6.70 15.62
CA LEU A 58 -2.77 7.20 15.49
C LEU A 58 -3.13 8.09 16.67
N LYS A 59 -4.03 9.06 16.44
CA LYS A 59 -4.67 9.85 17.51
C LYS A 59 -5.75 9.01 18.22
N PHE A 60 -5.33 8.09 19.08
CA PHE A 60 -6.27 7.30 19.89
C PHE A 60 -7.16 8.16 20.78
N ARG A 61 -8.41 7.71 20.97
CA ARG A 61 -9.39 8.37 21.81
C ARG A 61 -9.34 7.79 23.22
N GLN A 62 -9.96 8.48 24.18
CA GLN A 62 -10.07 7.99 25.55
C GLN A 62 -10.78 6.63 25.63
N SER A 63 -11.73 6.35 24.73
CA SER A 63 -12.42 5.05 24.62
C SER A 63 -11.47 3.90 24.28
N ASP A 64 -10.35 4.15 23.60
CA ASP A 64 -9.40 3.12 23.17
C ASP A 64 -8.39 2.77 24.27
N HIS A 65 -8.27 3.58 25.33
CA HIS A 65 -7.23 3.42 26.34
C HIS A 65 -7.24 2.04 27.00
N GLN A 66 -8.42 1.49 27.29
CA GLN A 66 -8.52 0.15 27.88
C GLN A 66 -7.94 -0.92 26.93
N PHE A 67 -8.24 -0.83 25.63
CA PHE A 67 -7.70 -1.72 24.61
C PHE A 67 -6.17 -1.56 24.47
N LEU A 68 -5.65 -0.32 24.45
CA LEU A 68 -4.21 -0.07 24.34
C LEU A 68 -3.40 -0.72 25.47
N HIS A 69 -3.97 -0.78 26.68
CA HIS A 69 -3.34 -1.50 27.78
C HIS A 69 -3.39 -3.02 27.61
N GLN A 70 -4.50 -3.56 27.10
CA GLN A 70 -4.70 -4.99 26.90
C GLN A 70 -3.87 -5.55 25.74
N SER A 71 -3.58 -4.73 24.72
CA SER A 71 -2.89 -5.18 23.52
C SER A 71 -1.39 -5.39 23.67
N ASN A 72 -0.81 -5.05 24.84
CA ASN A 72 0.62 -5.11 25.12
C ASN A 72 1.49 -4.25 24.18
N VAL A 73 0.90 -3.34 23.39
CA VAL A 73 1.65 -2.51 22.43
C VAL A 73 2.75 -1.70 23.10
N PHE A 74 2.49 -1.11 24.27
CA PHE A 74 3.51 -0.32 24.99
C PHE A 74 4.70 -1.18 25.44
N HIS A 75 4.44 -2.44 25.83
CA HIS A 75 5.49 -3.38 26.18
C HIS A 75 6.34 -3.72 24.95
N HIS A 76 5.70 -4.01 23.81
CA HIS A 76 6.38 -4.30 22.55
C HIS A 76 7.24 -3.12 22.07
N ILE A 77 6.69 -1.90 22.05
CA ILE A 77 7.42 -0.68 21.67
C ILE A 77 8.64 -0.48 22.58
N ASN A 78 8.45 -0.57 23.90
CA ASN A 78 9.57 -0.40 24.84
C ASN A 78 10.66 -1.46 24.61
N ASN A 79 10.30 -2.73 24.41
CA ASN A 79 11.26 -3.80 24.17
C ASN A 79 12.07 -3.58 22.87
N ILE A 80 11.41 -3.09 21.81
CA ILE A 80 12.07 -2.77 20.54
C ILE A 80 13.03 -1.58 20.72
N LEU A 81 12.58 -0.51 21.38
CA LEU A 81 13.40 0.68 21.61
C LEU A 81 14.60 0.38 22.51
N SER A 82 14.43 -0.40 23.58
CA SER A 82 15.52 -0.80 24.49
C SER A 82 16.60 -1.63 23.80
N LYS A 83 16.25 -2.46 22.83
CA LYS A 83 17.22 -3.30 22.08
C LYS A 83 17.89 -2.55 20.93
N SER A 84 17.29 -1.46 20.47
CA SER A 84 17.84 -0.64 19.37
C SER A 84 19.05 0.19 19.82
N ASP A 85 19.20 0.47 21.11
CA ASP A 85 20.29 1.27 21.69
C ASP A 85 21.62 0.49 21.79
N GLU A 86 21.58 -0.85 21.81
CA GLU A 86 22.77 -1.70 21.92
C GLU A 86 23.45 -2.02 20.57
N GLY A 87 22.94 -1.45 19.46
CA GLY A 87 23.37 -1.77 18.09
C GLY A 87 24.07 -0.65 17.31
N ASP A 88 24.22 0.56 17.88
CA ASP A 88 24.81 1.71 17.17
C ASP A 88 26.33 1.79 17.36
N GLY A 89 27.01 0.68 17.07
CA GLY A 89 28.44 0.49 17.26
C GLY A 89 29.14 -0.10 16.04
N ASP A 90 28.88 0.39 14.83
CA ASP A 90 29.82 0.27 13.70
C ASP A 90 29.49 1.31 12.61
N ASP A 91 30.08 2.50 12.73
CA ASP A 91 30.16 3.48 11.66
C ASP A 91 31.44 3.17 10.85
N GLY A 92 31.30 2.31 9.84
CA GLY A 92 32.37 1.91 8.93
C GLY A 92 31.87 1.89 7.48
N PRO A 93 32.53 2.58 6.53
CA PRO A 93 32.15 2.49 5.14
C PRO A 93 32.73 1.21 4.53
N ASN A 94 31.85 0.45 3.87
CA ASN A 94 32.13 -0.45 2.74
C ASN A 94 32.53 -1.92 3.04
N ASN A 95 31.87 -2.82 2.31
CA ASN A 95 32.13 -4.26 2.12
C ASN A 95 31.99 -5.22 3.31
N THR A 96 30.75 -5.54 3.68
CA THR A 96 30.44 -6.81 4.35
C THR A 96 30.33 -7.93 3.31
N VAL A 97 31.41 -8.70 3.19
CA VAL A 97 31.39 -10.07 2.66
C VAL A 97 30.36 -10.85 3.48
N GLN A 98 29.28 -11.29 2.84
CA GLN A 98 28.32 -12.20 3.47
C GLN A 98 29.04 -13.48 3.89
N PRO A 99 28.89 -13.98 5.12
CA PRO A 99 29.24 -15.36 5.43
C PRO A 99 28.33 -16.28 4.60
N PRO A 100 28.76 -17.52 4.28
CA PRO A 100 27.97 -18.45 3.48
C PRO A 100 26.63 -18.67 4.17
N GLY A 101 25.56 -18.20 3.54
CA GLY A 101 24.22 -18.17 4.09
C GLY A 101 23.70 -19.56 4.40
N ASP A 102 23.11 -19.69 5.58
CA ASP A 102 22.22 -20.78 5.93
C ASP A 102 21.01 -20.73 4.96
N PRO A 103 20.71 -21.79 4.18
CA PRO A 103 19.73 -21.75 3.09
C PRO A 103 18.26 -21.66 3.55
N GLY A 104 18.01 -21.38 4.84
CA GLY A 104 16.67 -21.31 5.43
C GLY A 104 16.17 -19.91 5.78
N GLN A 105 17.01 -18.87 5.69
CA GLN A 105 16.59 -17.51 6.07
C GLN A 105 16.01 -16.79 4.86
N GLU A 106 14.73 -16.99 4.59
CA GLU A 106 13.98 -16.12 3.68
C GLU A 106 13.86 -14.72 4.32
N HIS A 107 14.84 -13.87 4.02
CA HIS A 107 14.73 -12.45 4.34
C HIS A 107 13.59 -11.88 3.50
N CYS A 108 12.43 -11.65 4.11
CA CYS A 108 11.33 -10.90 3.51
C CYS A 108 11.83 -9.48 3.21
N ALA A 109 12.32 -9.27 1.99
CA ALA A 109 12.83 -7.99 1.53
C ALA A 109 11.66 -7.03 1.30
N THR A 110 11.37 -6.21 2.29
CA THR A 110 10.40 -5.11 2.19
C THR A 110 11.13 -3.90 1.63
N SER A 111 10.66 -3.38 0.49
CA SER A 111 11.22 -2.15 -0.11
C SER A 111 10.14 -1.09 -0.17
N ILE A 112 10.50 0.14 0.20
CA ILE A 112 9.62 1.29 0.04
C ILE A 112 9.60 1.64 -1.45
N MET A 113 8.43 1.61 -2.05
CA MET A 113 8.22 2.10 -3.40
C MET A 113 7.80 3.56 -3.34
N ARG A 114 8.45 4.39 -4.15
CA ARG A 114 8.03 5.77 -4.36
C ARG A 114 6.97 5.79 -5.47
N ASP A 115 5.90 6.55 -5.27
CA ASP A 115 4.98 6.85 -6.35
C ASP A 115 5.67 7.72 -7.40
N LEU A 116 5.69 7.23 -8.64
CA LEU A 116 6.29 7.91 -9.78
C LEU A 116 5.24 8.55 -10.71
N THR A 117 3.95 8.41 -10.42
CA THR A 117 2.84 8.80 -11.32
C THR A 117 2.96 10.23 -11.85
N SER A 118 3.30 11.19 -10.97
CA SER A 118 3.49 12.60 -11.33
C SER A 118 4.71 12.88 -12.23
N SER A 119 5.64 11.93 -12.33
CA SER A 119 6.88 12.02 -13.11
C SER A 119 6.84 11.18 -14.40
N VAL A 120 5.68 10.61 -14.73
CA VAL A 120 5.45 9.80 -15.94
C VAL A 120 4.64 10.60 -16.95
N GLU A 121 5.10 10.61 -18.20
CA GLU A 121 4.31 11.12 -19.33
C GLU A 121 3.37 10.02 -19.81
N LEU A 122 2.08 10.33 -19.84
CA LEU A 122 1.01 9.44 -20.30
C LEU A 122 0.63 9.74 -21.75
N LYS A 123 0.31 8.68 -22.51
CA LYS A 123 -0.34 8.77 -23.82
C LYS A 123 -1.41 7.71 -23.95
N THR A 124 -2.57 8.08 -24.45
CA THR A 124 -3.67 7.15 -24.73
C THR A 124 -3.84 7.01 -26.25
N SER A 125 -4.31 5.85 -26.72
CA SER A 125 -4.58 5.61 -28.15
C SER A 125 -5.68 6.52 -28.70
N SER A 126 -6.60 6.95 -27.84
CA SER A 126 -7.73 7.82 -28.14
C SER A 126 -8.04 8.77 -26.99
N ARG A 127 -8.91 9.76 -27.25
CA ARG A 127 -9.44 10.69 -26.22
C ARG A 127 -8.39 11.28 -25.25
N PRO A 128 -7.33 11.95 -25.74
CA PRO A 128 -6.28 12.50 -24.87
C PRO A 128 -6.80 13.54 -23.85
N ALA A 129 -7.96 14.16 -24.11
CA ALA A 129 -8.61 15.08 -23.18
C ALA A 129 -9.07 14.41 -21.86
N MET A 130 -9.30 13.10 -21.86
CA MET A 130 -9.71 12.33 -20.67
C MET A 130 -8.51 11.73 -19.92
N MET A 131 -7.29 11.94 -20.40
CA MET A 131 -6.08 11.34 -19.83
C MET A 131 -5.85 11.72 -18.36
N GLY A 132 -6.25 12.94 -17.95
CA GLY A 132 -6.12 13.39 -16.57
C GLY A 132 -6.86 12.50 -15.57
N SER A 133 -7.97 11.89 -15.99
CA SER A 133 -8.79 11.00 -15.17
C SER A 133 -8.10 9.69 -14.78
N LEU A 134 -7.01 9.30 -15.45
CA LEU A 134 -6.23 8.12 -15.08
C LEU A 134 -5.34 8.34 -13.84
N THR A 135 -5.13 9.59 -13.43
CA THR A 135 -4.14 9.97 -12.40
C THR A 135 -4.65 10.99 -11.40
N ASP A 136 -5.93 11.32 -11.43
CA ASP A 136 -6.54 12.31 -10.52
C ASP A 136 -6.88 11.73 -9.13
N GLY A 137 -6.68 10.43 -8.93
CA GLY A 137 -6.91 9.73 -7.67
C GLY A 137 -8.38 9.47 -7.36
N SER A 138 -9.27 9.63 -8.34
CA SER A 138 -10.71 9.42 -8.20
C SER A 138 -11.15 8.12 -8.90
N THR A 139 -12.07 7.39 -8.27
CA THR A 139 -12.76 6.22 -8.85
C THR A 139 -14.03 6.60 -9.61
N GLU A 140 -14.37 7.90 -9.65
CA GLU A 140 -15.57 8.46 -10.29
C GLU A 140 -15.29 9.02 -11.68
N THR A 141 -14.01 9.19 -12.01
CA THR A 141 -13.52 9.73 -13.28
C THR A 141 -12.72 8.63 -13.97
N PHE A 142 -12.90 8.51 -15.29
CA PHE A 142 -12.31 7.41 -16.05
C PHE A 142 -11.89 7.85 -17.45
N TRP A 143 -11.00 7.08 -18.06
CA TRP A 143 -10.72 7.16 -19.48
C TRP A 143 -11.56 6.13 -20.23
N GLU A 144 -12.27 6.58 -21.26
CA GLU A 144 -12.98 5.71 -22.18
C GLU A 144 -12.36 5.84 -23.57
N SER A 145 -12.11 4.70 -24.22
CA SER A 145 -11.60 4.71 -25.59
C SER A 145 -12.62 5.28 -26.58
N GLY A 146 -12.17 6.10 -27.53
CA GLY A 146 -13.02 6.65 -28.58
C GLY A 146 -13.34 5.67 -29.71
N ASP A 147 -14.25 6.09 -30.61
CA ASP A 147 -14.63 5.35 -31.81
C ASP A 147 -13.42 5.12 -32.75
N GLU A 148 -12.42 6.00 -32.69
CA GLU A 148 -11.16 5.86 -33.42
C GLU A 148 -10.39 4.56 -33.11
N ASP A 149 -10.62 3.96 -31.92
CA ASP A 149 -10.04 2.70 -31.47
C ASP A 149 -10.98 1.50 -31.69
N ARG A 150 -12.10 1.68 -32.39
CA ARG A 150 -13.02 0.57 -32.68
C ARG A 150 -12.30 -0.49 -33.50
N ASN A 151 -12.37 -1.74 -33.02
CA ASN A 151 -11.66 -2.90 -33.58
C ASN A 151 -10.13 -2.77 -33.62
N LYS A 152 -9.55 -1.86 -32.84
CA LYS A 152 -8.10 -1.70 -32.66
C LYS A 152 -7.72 -1.98 -31.20
N SER A 153 -6.42 -2.19 -30.97
CA SER A 153 -5.88 -2.26 -29.62
C SER A 153 -6.03 -0.92 -28.92
N LYS A 154 -6.73 -0.92 -27.79
CA LYS A 154 -6.83 0.22 -26.86
C LYS A 154 -5.56 0.23 -26.00
N SER A 155 -4.85 1.35 -25.93
CA SER A 155 -3.55 1.38 -25.24
C SER A 155 -3.35 2.64 -24.42
N VAL A 156 -2.77 2.46 -23.23
CA VAL A 156 -2.18 3.52 -22.40
C VAL A 156 -0.67 3.29 -22.38
N THR A 157 0.10 4.29 -22.78
CA THR A 157 1.56 4.26 -22.84
C THR A 157 2.13 5.15 -21.75
N LEU A 158 3.06 4.60 -20.97
CA LEU A 158 3.76 5.27 -19.88
C LEU A 158 5.21 5.53 -20.29
N SER A 159 5.66 6.78 -20.21
CA SER A 159 7.06 7.16 -20.49
C SER A 159 7.68 7.78 -19.24
N CYS A 160 8.70 7.13 -18.69
CA CYS A 160 9.43 7.61 -17.51
C CYS A 160 10.64 8.46 -17.92
N ALA A 161 10.93 9.50 -17.13
CA ALA A 161 12.17 10.27 -17.29
C ALA A 161 13.42 9.37 -17.10
N LYS A 162 14.52 9.74 -17.78
CA LYS A 162 15.80 9.01 -17.66
C LYS A 162 16.24 8.94 -16.19
N GLY A 163 16.63 7.76 -15.74
CA GLY A 163 17.10 7.49 -14.38
C GLY A 163 16.01 7.04 -13.40
N LEU A 164 14.73 7.10 -13.77
CA LEU A 164 13.66 6.45 -13.01
C LEU A 164 13.54 4.99 -13.43
N VAL A 165 13.43 4.09 -12.45
CA VAL A 165 13.25 2.65 -12.67
C VAL A 165 11.86 2.26 -12.16
N PRO A 166 10.82 2.35 -13.01
CA PRO A 166 9.49 1.89 -12.62
C PRO A 166 9.56 0.38 -12.33
N ARG A 167 8.86 -0.06 -11.27
CA ARG A 167 8.81 -1.50 -10.90
C ARG A 167 7.40 -2.08 -10.99
N ARG A 168 6.37 -1.26 -10.75
CA ARG A 168 4.97 -1.68 -10.76
C ARG A 168 4.12 -0.64 -11.46
N VAL A 169 3.16 -1.14 -12.22
CA VAL A 169 2.03 -0.36 -12.75
C VAL A 169 0.78 -0.89 -12.10
N CYS A 170 -0.02 0.00 -11.51
CA CYS A 170 -1.26 -0.33 -10.82
C CYS A 170 -2.43 0.21 -11.64
N VAL A 171 -3.39 -0.64 -11.97
CA VAL A 171 -4.60 -0.27 -12.72
C VAL A 171 -5.82 -0.68 -11.89
N HIS A 172 -6.77 0.22 -11.70
CA HIS A 172 -8.06 -0.08 -11.10
C HIS A 172 -9.08 -0.35 -12.21
N VAL A 173 -9.87 -1.42 -12.04
CA VAL A 173 -10.90 -1.85 -13.00
C VAL A 173 -12.14 -2.25 -12.22
N ASP A 174 -13.26 -1.66 -12.60
CA ASP A 174 -14.54 -1.92 -11.97
C ASP A 174 -15.56 -2.39 -13.00
N ASN A 175 -15.51 -3.69 -13.30
CA ASN A 175 -16.42 -4.29 -14.26
C ASN A 175 -17.87 -4.41 -13.74
N SER A 176 -18.14 -4.26 -12.44
CA SER A 176 -19.52 -4.28 -11.93
C SER A 176 -20.24 -2.98 -12.26
N ARG A 177 -19.53 -1.84 -12.24
CA ARG A 177 -20.04 -0.56 -12.75
C ARG A 177 -20.01 -0.49 -14.28
N ASP A 178 -18.98 -1.03 -14.92
CA ASP A 178 -18.70 -0.87 -16.36
C ASP A 178 -19.31 -1.97 -17.26
N ILE A 179 -20.58 -2.36 -17.02
CA ILE A 179 -21.24 -3.52 -17.66
C ILE A 179 -21.17 -3.48 -19.20
N GLY A 180 -21.29 -2.31 -19.82
CA GLY A 180 -21.28 -2.13 -21.26
C GLY A 180 -19.89 -2.08 -21.91
N VAL A 181 -18.84 -1.88 -21.12
CA VAL A 181 -17.46 -1.62 -21.60
C VAL A 181 -16.40 -2.37 -20.77
N SER A 182 -16.77 -3.56 -20.27
CA SER A 182 -15.91 -4.36 -19.38
C SER A 182 -14.53 -4.65 -19.96
N VAL A 183 -13.53 -4.59 -19.07
CA VAL A 183 -12.14 -4.92 -19.40
C VAL A 183 -11.84 -6.33 -18.91
N ASN A 184 -11.60 -7.24 -19.84
CA ASN A 184 -11.42 -8.66 -19.55
C ASN A 184 -9.95 -9.12 -19.62
N HIS A 185 -9.10 -8.38 -20.33
CA HIS A 185 -7.72 -8.77 -20.59
C HIS A 185 -6.80 -7.56 -20.54
N PHE A 186 -5.63 -7.76 -19.94
CA PHE A 186 -4.54 -6.78 -19.89
C PHE A 186 -3.28 -7.39 -20.46
N PHE A 187 -2.55 -6.60 -21.24
CA PHE A 187 -1.25 -6.98 -21.77
C PHE A 187 -0.25 -5.87 -21.47
N GLY A 188 0.83 -6.20 -20.77
CA GLY A 188 1.95 -5.31 -20.52
C GLY A 188 3.08 -5.59 -21.49
N LYS A 189 3.59 -4.55 -22.16
CA LYS A 189 4.84 -4.62 -22.93
C LYS A 189 5.84 -3.65 -22.32
N SER A 190 6.97 -4.18 -21.85
CA SER A 190 8.04 -3.41 -21.24
C SER A 190 9.40 -3.94 -21.71
N PRO A 191 10.39 -3.05 -21.93
CA PRO A 191 11.78 -3.47 -22.16
C PRO A 191 12.42 -4.10 -20.90
N ASP A 192 11.98 -3.69 -19.71
CA ASP A 192 12.48 -4.17 -18.42
C ASP A 192 11.47 -5.06 -17.71
N SER A 193 11.90 -5.79 -16.66
CA SER A 193 11.05 -6.61 -15.79
C SER A 193 10.08 -5.76 -14.96
N LEU A 194 9.04 -5.24 -15.61
CA LEU A 194 7.91 -4.56 -14.99
C LEU A 194 6.83 -5.56 -14.62
N SER A 195 6.27 -5.40 -13.42
CA SER A 195 5.08 -6.15 -13.00
C SER A 195 3.83 -5.27 -13.18
N LEU A 196 2.83 -5.81 -13.88
CA LEU A 196 1.50 -5.19 -13.97
C LEU A 196 0.59 -5.76 -12.88
N TYR A 197 0.03 -4.87 -12.07
CA TYR A 197 -0.97 -5.21 -11.05
C TYR A 197 -2.31 -4.62 -11.45
N VAL A 198 -3.33 -5.47 -11.49
CA VAL A 198 -4.71 -5.09 -11.79
C VAL A 198 -5.53 -5.31 -10.54
N PHE A 199 -6.14 -4.24 -10.03
CA PHE A 199 -7.08 -4.28 -8.92
C PHE A 199 -8.47 -4.36 -9.52
N ILE A 200 -9.09 -5.52 -9.36
CA ILE A 200 -10.45 -5.78 -9.83
C ILE A 200 -11.36 -5.69 -8.61
N GLU A 201 -12.31 -4.77 -8.64
CA GLU A 201 -13.37 -4.73 -7.64
C GLU A 201 -14.38 -5.84 -7.96
N VAL A 202 -14.63 -6.72 -6.99
CA VAL A 202 -15.58 -7.82 -7.12
C VAL A 202 -16.70 -7.58 -6.13
N GLU A 203 -17.88 -7.30 -6.66
CA GLU A 203 -19.09 -7.21 -5.84
C GLU A 203 -19.50 -8.63 -5.44
N LEU A 204 -19.46 -8.92 -4.13
CA LEU A 204 -19.93 -10.20 -3.61
C LEU A 204 -21.46 -10.19 -3.58
N PRO A 205 -22.14 -11.26 -4.03
CA PRO A 205 -23.59 -11.34 -3.90
C PRO A 205 -23.98 -11.21 -2.43
N VAL A 206 -24.92 -10.31 -2.15
CA VAL A 206 -25.57 -10.21 -0.85
C VAL A 206 -26.67 -11.27 -0.86
N ASP A 207 -26.45 -12.37 -0.15
CA ASP A 207 -27.47 -13.39 0.14
C ASP A 207 -28.57 -12.85 1.09
#